data_AF-A0A5B9VVR5-F1
#
_entry.id   AF-A0A5B9VVR5-F1
#
_cell.length_a   1.000
_cell.length_b   1.000
_cell.length_c   1.000
_cell.angle_alpha   90.00
_cell.angle_beta   90.00
_cell.angle_gamma   90.00
#
_symmetry.space_group_name_H-M   'P 1'
#
loop_
_entity.id
_entity.type
_entity.pdbx_description
1 polymer ?
#
loop_
_entity_poly.entity_id
_entity_poly.type
_entity_poly.pdbx_seq_one_letter_code
_entity_poly.pdbx_strand_id
1 'polypeptide(L)'
;MEQAVEWFVFVTSMVVGLSHAVRADDWVEVYARLHRAGRPGAFANGALSLIIGAGVVSGHGGWSWPGAVLTAFGWLMILKGATCFLAPDRALRSMERAPSRARFVAGGIALLAMAAWAGYCLWRGAA
;
A
#
# COMPACT_ATOMS: atom_id res chain seq x y z
N MET A 1 19.84 5.96 -3.59
CA MET A 1 18.57 5.40 -4.09
C MET A 1 17.60 5.16 -2.94
N GLU A 2 18.06 4.62 -1.81
CA GLU A 2 17.26 4.40 -0.59
C GLU A 2 16.50 5.67 -0.15
N GLN A 3 17.17 6.82 -0.02
CA GLN A 3 16.51 8.08 0.36
C GLN A 3 15.36 8.51 -0.58
N ALA A 4 15.48 8.24 -1.88
CA ALA A 4 14.41 8.54 -2.84
C ALA A 4 13.20 7.61 -2.63
N VAL A 5 13.45 6.35 -2.31
CA VAL A 5 12.38 5.40 -1.94
C VAL A 5 11.76 5.75 -0.60
N GLU A 6 12.54 6.17 0.39
CA GLU A 6 12.01 6.62 1.67
C GLU A 6 11.08 7.82 1.51
N TRP A 7 11.46 8.82 0.69
CA TRP A 7 10.57 9.92 0.32
C TRP A 7 9.34 9.44 -0.44
N PHE A 8 9.50 8.52 -1.39
CA PHE A 8 8.37 7.93 -2.11
C PHE A 8 7.37 7.26 -1.16
N VAL A 9 7.84 6.42 -0.24
CA VAL A 9 6.99 5.75 0.77
C VAL A 9 6.39 6.76 1.73
N PHE A 10 7.16 7.74 2.19
CA PHE A 10 6.68 8.81 3.07
C PHE A 10 5.49 9.54 2.45
N VAL A 11 5.68 10.10 1.24
CA VAL A 11 4.65 10.91 0.57
C VAL A 11 3.43 10.06 0.22
N THR A 12 3.64 8.90 -0.42
CA THR A 12 2.51 8.05 -0.85
C THR A 12 1.72 7.51 0.33
N SER A 13 2.39 7.04 1.38
CA SER A 13 1.72 6.50 2.57
C SER A 13 1.04 7.60 3.37
N MET A 14 1.61 8.80 3.44
CA MET A 14 0.99 9.94 4.11
C MET A 14 -0.31 10.36 3.41
N VAL A 15 -0.25 10.58 2.08
CA VAL A 15 -1.41 11.04 1.30
C VAL A 15 -2.50 9.96 1.28
N VAL A 16 -2.15 8.71 0.96
CA VAL A 16 -3.13 7.62 0.89
C VAL A 16 -3.66 7.29 2.29
N GLY A 17 -2.80 7.27 3.31
CA GLY A 17 -3.19 7.01 4.70
C GLY A 17 -4.16 8.04 5.25
N LEU A 18 -3.87 9.33 5.04
CA LEU A 18 -4.79 10.41 5.42
C LEU A 18 -6.12 10.31 4.66
N SER A 19 -6.08 10.01 3.36
CA SER A 19 -7.31 9.81 2.57
C SER A 19 -8.15 8.63 3.09
N HIS A 20 -7.52 7.53 3.52
CA HIS A 20 -8.19 6.37 4.10
C HIS A 20 -8.83 6.71 5.45
N ALA A 21 -8.17 7.53 6.26
CA ALA A 21 -8.68 7.94 7.57
C ALA A 21 -9.82 8.96 7.47
N VAL A 22 -9.67 9.99 6.65
CA VAL A 22 -10.62 11.11 6.55
C VAL A 22 -11.78 10.80 5.58
N ARG A 23 -11.50 10.06 4.50
CA ARG A 23 -12.45 9.77 3.42
C ARG A 23 -12.76 8.28 3.31
N ALA A 24 -12.86 7.61 4.46
CA ALA A 24 -13.07 6.17 4.55
C ALA A 24 -14.29 5.69 3.74
N ASP A 25 -15.41 6.42 3.74
CA ASP A 25 -16.62 6.04 3.02
C ASP A 25 -16.43 6.12 1.49
N ASP A 26 -15.64 7.09 1.00
CA ASP A 26 -15.32 7.16 -0.43
C ASP A 26 -14.47 5.95 -0.86
N TRP A 27 -13.57 5.49 0.00
CA TRP A 27 -12.80 4.27 -0.23
C TRP A 27 -13.66 2.99 -0.20
N VAL A 28 -14.70 2.96 0.63
CA VAL A 28 -15.73 1.89 0.58
C VAL A 28 -16.38 1.84 -0.79
N GLU A 29 -16.80 2.98 -1.32
CA GLU A 29 -17.41 3.02 -2.65
C GLU A 29 -16.42 2.70 -3.77
N VAL A 30 -15.15 3.14 -3.67
CA VAL A 30 -14.10 2.77 -4.64
C VAL A 30 -13.91 1.26 -4.68
N TYR A 31 -13.77 0.59 -3.54
CA TYR A 31 -13.60 -0.86 -3.51
C TYR A 31 -14.87 -1.61 -3.95
N ALA A 32 -16.06 -1.09 -3.65
CA ALA A 32 -17.31 -1.64 -4.16
C ALA A 32 -17.37 -1.56 -5.69
N ARG A 33 -16.95 -0.44 -6.29
CA ARG A 33 -16.85 -0.28 -7.76
C ARG A 33 -15.82 -1.22 -8.38
N LEU A 34 -14.64 -1.36 -7.76
CA LEU A 34 -13.63 -2.31 -8.23
C LEU A 34 -14.16 -3.75 -8.18
N HIS A 35 -14.86 -4.13 -7.11
CA HIS A 35 -15.48 -5.45 -7.02
C HIS A 35 -16.54 -5.66 -8.10
N ARG A 36 -17.45 -4.69 -8.30
CA ARG A 36 -18.50 -4.74 -9.34
C ARG A 36 -17.91 -4.84 -10.76
N ALA A 37 -16.73 -4.26 -10.99
CA ALA A 37 -16.03 -4.36 -12.26
C ALA A 37 -15.41 -5.76 -12.53
N GLY A 38 -15.46 -6.69 -11.57
CA GLY A 38 -14.93 -8.04 -11.73
C GLY A 38 -13.42 -8.07 -11.96
N ARG A 39 -12.95 -8.96 -12.85
CA ARG A 39 -11.51 -9.15 -13.10
C ARG A 39 -10.76 -7.86 -13.49
N PRO A 40 -11.31 -6.97 -14.35
CA PRO A 40 -10.72 -5.64 -14.58
C PRO A 40 -10.47 -4.84 -13.30
N GLY A 41 -11.40 -4.85 -12.35
CA GLY A 41 -11.23 -4.16 -11.07
C GLY A 41 -10.17 -4.80 -10.18
N ALA A 42 -10.07 -6.14 -10.18
CA ALA A 42 -8.96 -6.84 -9.55
C ALA A 42 -7.61 -6.42 -10.16
N PHE A 43 -7.51 -6.34 -11.49
CA PHE A 43 -6.29 -5.96 -12.20
C PHE A 43 -5.91 -4.51 -11.91
N ALA A 44 -6.86 -3.58 -11.87
CA ALA A 44 -6.60 -2.18 -11.52
C ALA A 44 -6.02 -2.03 -10.09
N ASN A 45 -6.63 -2.70 -9.11
CA ASN A 45 -6.12 -2.73 -7.74
C ASN A 45 -4.74 -3.41 -7.64
N GLY A 46 -4.55 -4.48 -8.43
CA GLY A 46 -3.30 -5.21 -8.54
C GLY A 46 -2.17 -4.36 -9.11
N ALA A 47 -2.43 -3.64 -10.20
CA ALA A 47 -1.48 -2.75 -10.86
C ALA A 47 -0.96 -1.68 -9.91
N LEU A 48 -1.87 -0.99 -9.21
CA LEU A 48 -1.48 0.03 -8.22
C LEU A 48 -0.59 -0.57 -7.13
N SER A 49 -0.97 -1.74 -6.61
CA SER A 49 -0.20 -2.39 -5.54
C SER A 49 1.17 -2.85 -6.03
N LEU A 50 1.24 -3.41 -7.23
CA LEU A 50 2.47 -3.92 -7.84
C LEU A 50 3.45 -2.80 -8.18
N ILE A 51 2.99 -1.70 -8.78
CA ILE A 51 3.83 -0.55 -9.14
C ILE A 51 4.48 0.05 -7.89
N ILE A 52 3.68 0.23 -6.83
CA ILE A 52 4.20 0.74 -5.54
C ILE A 52 5.22 -0.25 -4.98
N GLY A 53 4.88 -1.53 -4.88
CA GLY A 53 5.78 -2.55 -4.33
C GLY A 53 7.09 -2.69 -5.10
N ALA A 54 7.04 -2.71 -6.44
CA ALA A 54 8.20 -2.76 -7.31
C ALA A 54 9.07 -1.50 -7.18
N GLY A 55 8.45 -0.32 -7.08
CA GLY A 55 9.16 0.94 -6.82
C GLY A 55 9.92 0.91 -5.50
N VAL A 56 9.33 0.34 -4.45
CA VAL A 56 9.98 0.21 -3.15
C VAL A 56 11.13 -0.80 -3.19
N VAL A 57 10.88 -2.03 -3.64
CA VAL A 57 11.91 -3.09 -3.64
C VAL A 57 13.07 -2.78 -4.58
N SER A 58 12.82 -2.08 -5.69
CA SER A 58 13.89 -1.70 -6.62
C SER A 58 14.90 -0.71 -6.03
N GLY A 59 14.46 0.19 -5.14
CA GLY A 59 15.35 1.15 -4.50
C GLY A 59 15.66 0.88 -3.02
N HIS A 60 15.06 -0.16 -2.44
CA HIS A 60 15.22 -0.56 -1.04
C HIS A 60 15.28 -2.09 -0.92
N GLY A 61 16.29 -2.72 -1.51
CA GLY A 61 16.46 -4.19 -1.52
C GLY A 61 17.16 -4.77 -0.29
N GLY A 62 17.72 -3.92 0.58
CA GLY A 62 18.45 -4.33 1.78
C GLY A 62 17.53 -4.72 2.93
N TRP A 63 17.98 -5.64 3.78
CA TRP A 63 17.29 -6.05 5.01
C TRP A 63 17.94 -5.47 6.28
N SER A 64 18.74 -4.41 6.11
CA SER A 64 19.36 -3.68 7.22
C SER A 64 18.31 -2.85 7.98
N TRP A 65 18.44 -2.83 9.31
CA TRP A 65 17.59 -1.99 10.16
C TRP A 65 17.98 -0.50 10.06
N PRO A 66 17.03 0.46 10.04
CA PRO A 66 15.57 0.32 10.13
C PRO A 66 14.84 0.09 8.79
N GLY A 67 15.55 0.19 7.67
CA GLY A 67 14.98 0.13 6.33
C GLY A 67 14.36 -1.21 5.94
N ALA A 68 14.70 -2.31 6.63
CA ALA A 68 14.10 -3.64 6.45
C ALA A 68 12.56 -3.63 6.50
N VAL A 69 11.96 -2.71 7.26
CA VAL A 69 10.49 -2.53 7.33
C VAL A 69 9.93 -2.06 5.98
N LEU A 70 10.62 -1.14 5.30
CA LEU A 70 10.22 -0.64 3.99
C LEU A 70 10.35 -1.75 2.93
N THR A 71 11.44 -2.52 2.99
CA THR A 71 11.64 -3.70 2.14
C THR A 71 10.52 -4.72 2.30
N ALA A 72 10.15 -5.04 3.55
CA ALA A 72 9.04 -5.93 3.85
C ALA A 72 7.70 -5.38 3.32
N PHE A 73 7.44 -4.08 3.52
CA PHE A 73 6.26 -3.41 2.99
C PHE A 73 6.18 -3.52 1.46
N GLY A 74 7.29 -3.26 0.76
CA GLY A 74 7.38 -3.41 -0.69
C GLY A 74 7.02 -4.82 -1.16
N TRP A 75 7.55 -5.85 -0.50
CA TRP A 75 7.22 -7.25 -0.82
C TRP A 75 5.76 -7.62 -0.54
N LEU A 76 5.16 -7.11 0.53
CA LEU A 76 3.72 -7.30 0.80
C LEU A 76 2.85 -6.68 -0.32
N MET A 77 3.25 -5.51 -0.82
CA MET A 77 2.57 -4.84 -1.93
C MET A 77 2.73 -5.60 -3.25
N ILE A 78 3.92 -6.16 -3.52
CA ILE A 78 4.15 -7.07 -4.66
C ILE A 78 3.26 -8.31 -4.53
N LEU A 79 3.22 -8.96 -3.35
CA LEU A 79 2.40 -10.16 -3.13
C LEU A 79 0.92 -9.87 -3.34
N LYS A 80 0.42 -8.73 -2.86
CA LYS A 80 -0.95 -8.26 -3.11
C LYS A 80 -1.20 -8.06 -4.62
N GLY A 81 -0.29 -7.38 -5.31
CA GLY A 81 -0.37 -7.15 -6.75
C GLY A 81 -0.39 -8.47 -7.54
N ALA A 82 0.55 -9.36 -7.25
CA ALA A 82 0.64 -10.68 -7.85
C ALA A 82 -0.62 -11.52 -7.61
N THR A 83 -1.19 -11.48 -6.40
CA THR A 83 -2.46 -12.16 -6.11
C THR A 83 -3.61 -11.64 -6.98
N CYS A 84 -3.66 -10.33 -7.23
CA CYS A 84 -4.70 -9.73 -8.08
C CYS A 84 -4.58 -10.16 -9.55
N PHE A 85 -3.37 -10.30 -10.07
CA PHE A 85 -3.14 -10.72 -11.47
C PHE A 85 -3.22 -12.24 -11.68
N LEU A 86 -2.61 -13.01 -10.78
CA LEU A 86 -2.47 -14.47 -10.92
C LEU A 86 -3.65 -15.24 -10.32
N ALA A 87 -4.37 -14.64 -9.38
CA ALA A 87 -5.52 -15.25 -8.71
C ALA A 87 -6.67 -14.23 -8.48
N PRO A 88 -7.20 -13.60 -9.55
CA PRO A 88 -8.17 -12.50 -9.44
C PRO A 88 -9.44 -12.89 -8.66
N ASP A 89 -9.88 -14.15 -8.73
CA ASP A 89 -11.05 -14.62 -7.98
C ASP A 89 -10.80 -14.67 -6.45
N ARG A 90 -9.54 -14.79 -6.01
CA ARG A 90 -9.17 -14.60 -4.58
C ARG A 90 -9.20 -13.11 -4.21
N ALA A 91 -8.70 -12.24 -5.09
CA ALA A 91 -8.72 -10.80 -4.86
C ALA A 91 -10.15 -10.25 -4.78
N LEU A 92 -11.05 -10.70 -5.67
CA LEU A 92 -12.46 -10.30 -5.66
C LEU A 92 -13.16 -10.74 -4.37
N ARG A 93 -12.97 -11.99 -3.93
CA ARG A 93 -13.50 -12.46 -2.63
C ARG A 93 -13.00 -11.64 -1.44
N SER A 94 -11.79 -11.10 -1.52
CA SER A 94 -11.27 -10.19 -0.49
C SER A 94 -12.00 -8.85 -0.50
N MET A 95 -12.26 -8.29 -1.68
CA MET A 95 -13.03 -7.05 -1.85
C MET A 95 -14.51 -7.22 -1.45
N GLU A 96 -15.08 -8.41 -1.66
CA GLU A 96 -16.48 -8.73 -1.35
C GLU A 96 -16.78 -8.75 0.15
N ARG A 97 -15.83 -9.16 1.00
CA ARG A 97 -16.00 -9.35 2.45
C ARG A 97 -16.21 -8.06 3.26
N ALA A 98 -16.75 -7.03 2.61
CA ALA A 98 -17.11 -5.71 3.08
C ALA A 98 -15.90 -4.82 3.40
N PRO A 99 -15.54 -3.89 2.50
CA PRO A 99 -14.78 -2.71 2.88
C PRO A 99 -15.65 -1.95 3.90
N SER A 100 -15.26 -1.91 5.17
CA SER A 100 -15.97 -1.12 6.18
C SER A 100 -15.20 0.15 6.46
N ARG A 101 -15.92 1.20 6.87
CA ARG A 101 -15.31 2.46 7.34
C ARG A 101 -14.18 2.19 8.32
N ALA A 102 -14.41 1.33 9.32
CA ALA A 102 -13.43 0.97 10.33
C ALA A 102 -12.17 0.31 9.74
N ARG A 103 -12.31 -0.57 8.74
CA ARG A 103 -11.17 -1.21 8.07
C ARG A 103 -10.34 -0.22 7.28
N PHE A 104 -10.97 0.74 6.60
CA PHE A 104 -10.22 1.79 5.91
C PHE A 104 -9.55 2.75 6.87
N VAL A 105 -10.19 3.14 7.97
CA VAL A 105 -9.55 3.94 9.02
C VAL A 105 -8.34 3.19 9.58
N ALA A 106 -8.47 1.90 9.90
CA ALA A 106 -7.35 1.08 10.37
C ALA A 106 -6.22 0.98 9.33
N GLY A 107 -6.55 0.75 8.06
CA GLY A 107 -5.57 0.77 6.97
C GLY A 107 -4.90 2.12 6.79
N GLY A 108 -5.66 3.21 6.96
CA GLY A 108 -5.15 4.58 6.94
C GLY A 108 -4.16 4.84 8.05
N ILE A 109 -4.48 4.44 9.29
CA ILE A 109 -3.57 4.52 10.44
C ILE A 109 -2.30 3.71 10.20
N ALA A 110 -2.42 2.49 9.64
CA ALA A 110 -1.25 1.68 9.32
C ALA A 110 -0.34 2.34 8.27
N LEU A 111 -0.92 2.99 7.25
CA LEU A 111 -0.17 3.76 6.26
C LEU A 111 0.46 5.03 6.86
N LEU A 112 -0.23 5.73 7.76
CA LEU A 112 0.34 6.87 8.47
C LEU A 112 1.51 6.46 9.38
N ALA A 113 1.42 5.29 10.03
CA ALA A 113 2.53 4.71 10.78
C ALA A 113 3.71 4.37 9.86
N MET A 114 3.45 3.85 8.66
CA MET A 114 4.48 3.61 7.64
C MET A 114 5.13 4.91 7.17
N ALA A 115 4.33 5.97 6.99
CA ALA A 115 4.86 7.30 6.65
C ALA A 115 5.76 7.83 7.78
N ALA A 116 5.33 7.74 9.04
CA ALA A 116 6.14 8.12 10.18
C ALA A 116 7.47 7.32 10.25
N TRP A 117 7.41 6.01 9.96
CA TRP A 117 8.60 5.16 9.90
C TRP A 117 9.57 5.57 8.79
N ALA A 118 9.07 5.82 7.58
CA ALA A 118 9.89 6.33 6.48
C ALA A 118 10.52 7.70 6.83
N GLY A 119 9.75 8.58 7.50
CA GLY A 119 10.27 9.85 8.02
C GLY A 119 11.38 9.68 9.05
N TYR A 120 11.27 8.67 9.92
CA TYR A 120 12.33 8.31 10.86
C TYR A 120 13.59 7.81 10.16
N CYS A 121 13.47 6.97 9.12
CA CYS A 121 14.60 6.53 8.30
C CYS A 121 15.30 7.72 7.64
N LEU A 122 14.54 8.64 7.03
CA LEU A 122 15.05 9.87 6.42
C LEU A 122 15.82 10.74 7.42
N TRP A 123 15.26 10.93 8.62
CA TRP A 123 15.91 11.71 9.68
C TRP A 123 17.21 11.06 10.16
N ARG A 124 17.20 9.74 10.35
CA ARG A 124 18.38 8.95 10.74
C ARG A 124 19.48 8.93 9.69
N GLY A 125 19.13 8.97 8.40
CA GLY A 125 20.10 9.02 7.30
C GLY A 125 20.68 10.42 7.07
N ALA A 126 20.01 11.46 7.58
CA ALA A 126 20.47 12.85 7.51
C ALA A 126 21.31 13.30 8.72
N ALA A 127 21.23 12.57 9.83
CA ALA A 127 21.99 12.80 11.08
C ALA A 127 23.31 12.01 11.07
#